data_AF-A0A8I2YKK6-F1
#
_entry.id   AF-A0A8I2YKK6-F1
#
_cell.length_a   1.000
_cell.length_b   1.000
_cell.length_c   1.000
_cell.angle_alpha   90.00
_cell.angle_beta   90.00
_cell.angle_gamma   90.00
#
_symmetry.space_group_name_H-M   'P 1'
#
loop_
_entity.id
_entity.type
_entity.pdbx_description
1 polymer ?
#
loop_
_entity_poly.entity_id
_entity_poly.type
_entity_poly.pdbx_seq_one_letter_code
_entity_poly.pdbx_strand_id
1 'polypeptide(L)'
;MLAIPLTDTLNTIIKTEPTDDLMVPLKLEDTKNISRSPQPQSRRRRRRIEVLLPTRRQVYGNNLPVFENASSFIDSKNLLKLIIKKEEEKSSIFLPFGKIEIKKEEMLSEDVVNRRIAHVPSFDVELDPAMRDVTTTRLFTSKTWGGNTQDTFPRIRQEMLDRHGMDDFMYLNLYLNPHAPQWPGAPGLFFTSSVDPNAREWPTIQRVLVRLKTNRWLYVGQYQCTPAPSLTPDEWTSQSPKVKKTWITKVSTKGWCTDIRAKIVLQKRLGRDPTAEEFQDAYDSEEKFHATPEEVHRAFDQGHAFIQAWCMKCVGYDENFQREIAAGNAAN
;
A
#
# COMPACT_ATOMS: atom_id res chain seq x y z
N MET A 1 21.82 -42.88 -45.07
CA MET A 1 21.44 -42.44 -46.43
C MET A 1 19.93 -42.31 -46.49
N LEU A 2 19.43 -41.09 -46.38
CA LEU A 2 18.28 -40.54 -47.10
C LEU A 2 18.11 -39.10 -46.60
N ALA A 3 17.95 -38.19 -47.55
CA ALA A 3 18.17 -36.77 -47.40
C ALA A 3 16.92 -36.01 -47.87
N ILE A 4 16.64 -34.88 -47.19
CA ILE A 4 16.10 -33.60 -47.73
C ILE A 4 14.57 -33.63 -48.07
N PRO A 5 13.79 -32.51 -48.01
CA PRO A 5 13.94 -31.22 -47.29
C PRO A 5 12.63 -30.50 -46.84
N LEU A 6 12.81 -29.27 -46.31
CA LEU A 6 12.11 -27.98 -46.59
C LEU A 6 11.42 -27.27 -45.38
N THR A 7 12.03 -26.12 -45.04
CA THR A 7 11.46 -24.79 -44.76
C THR A 7 10.25 -24.63 -43.85
N ASP A 8 10.41 -23.84 -42.79
CA ASP A 8 9.66 -22.57 -42.73
C ASP A 8 10.33 -21.51 -41.84
N THR A 9 10.52 -20.35 -42.43
CA THR A 9 11.01 -19.09 -41.85
C THR A 9 9.87 -18.36 -41.13
N LEU A 10 10.01 -18.10 -39.83
CA LEU A 10 9.16 -17.14 -39.12
C LEU A 10 9.98 -15.89 -38.75
N ASN A 11 9.68 -14.84 -39.50
CA ASN A 11 10.07 -13.46 -39.28
C ASN A 11 9.63 -12.98 -37.89
N THR A 12 10.60 -12.65 -37.03
CA THR A 12 10.31 -11.91 -35.79
C THR A 12 10.39 -10.42 -36.07
N ILE A 13 9.24 -9.77 -36.06
CA ILE A 13 9.11 -8.31 -36.15
C ILE A 13 9.55 -7.71 -34.81
N ILE A 14 10.76 -7.16 -34.78
CA ILE A 14 11.23 -6.31 -33.69
C ILE A 14 10.58 -4.93 -33.88
N LYS A 15 9.62 -4.60 -33.02
CA LYS A 15 9.17 -3.20 -32.85
C LYS A 15 10.13 -2.50 -31.91
N THR A 16 11.03 -1.70 -32.47
CA THR A 16 11.74 -0.63 -31.76
C THR A 16 10.85 0.60 -31.73
N GLU A 17 10.56 1.12 -30.53
CA GLU A 17 9.97 2.44 -30.31
C GLU A 17 10.97 3.38 -29.62
N PRO A 18 10.82 4.70 -29.78
CA PRO A 18 11.95 5.61 -30.01
C PRO A 18 12.63 6.08 -28.73
N THR A 19 13.95 6.13 -28.79
CA THR A 19 14.82 6.92 -27.93
C THR A 19 14.63 8.40 -28.22
N ASP A 20 14.13 9.16 -27.25
CA ASP A 20 14.22 10.61 -27.26
C ASP A 20 15.58 11.04 -26.72
N ASP A 21 16.41 11.50 -27.66
CA ASP A 21 17.61 12.28 -27.46
C ASP A 21 17.24 13.68 -26.96
N LEU A 22 17.64 14.03 -25.74
CA LEU A 22 17.93 15.42 -25.37
C LEU A 22 19.19 15.48 -24.51
N MET A 23 20.31 15.67 -25.20
CA MET A 23 21.55 16.21 -24.66
C MET A 23 21.54 17.75 -24.72
N VAL A 24 22.52 18.35 -24.04
CA VAL A 24 23.09 19.73 -24.17
C VAL A 24 22.58 20.74 -23.12
N PRO A 25 23.43 21.65 -22.55
CA PRO A 25 24.69 21.44 -21.83
C PRO A 25 24.76 22.25 -20.50
N LEU A 26 25.76 21.95 -19.67
CA LEU A 26 26.16 22.75 -18.50
C LEU A 26 26.55 24.19 -18.88
N LYS A 27 26.10 25.16 -18.07
CA LYS A 27 26.82 26.42 -17.81
C LYS A 27 26.88 26.69 -16.31
N LEU A 28 28.12 26.79 -15.85
CA LEU A 28 28.60 27.22 -14.54
C LEU A 28 28.67 28.75 -14.55
N GLU A 29 28.08 29.45 -13.58
CA GLU A 29 28.57 30.78 -13.16
C GLU A 29 28.28 31.04 -11.68
N ASP A 30 29.32 31.60 -11.04
CA ASP A 30 29.42 32.04 -9.66
C ASP A 30 28.45 33.16 -9.27
N THR A 31 28.01 33.20 -8.01
CA THR A 31 27.80 34.49 -7.30
C THR A 31 27.75 34.34 -5.77
N LYS A 32 28.85 34.80 -5.14
CA LYS A 32 28.98 35.77 -4.04
C LYS A 32 27.91 35.83 -2.92
N ASN A 33 28.38 35.48 -1.71
CA ASN A 33 28.30 36.21 -0.43
C ASN A 33 27.24 37.33 -0.27
N ILE A 34 26.24 37.08 0.57
CA ILE A 34 25.49 38.13 1.30
C ILE A 34 25.31 37.72 2.76
N SER A 35 25.93 38.50 3.64
CA SER A 35 25.76 38.54 5.09
C SER A 35 24.32 38.91 5.49
N ARG A 36 23.73 38.21 6.46
CA ARG A 36 22.43 38.54 7.07
C ARG A 36 22.55 38.70 8.58
N SER A 37 22.12 39.87 9.04
CA SER A 37 21.98 40.31 10.43
C SER A 37 20.87 39.56 11.18
N PRO A 38 20.89 39.51 12.53
CA PRO A 38 19.97 38.69 13.31
C PRO A 38 18.57 39.33 13.47
N GLN A 39 17.52 38.54 13.22
CA GLN A 39 16.12 38.91 13.47
C GLN A 39 15.66 38.56 14.90
N PRO A 40 14.71 39.34 15.47
CA PRO A 40 14.24 39.17 16.85
C PRO A 40 13.23 38.01 17.00
N GLN A 41 13.36 37.27 18.10
CA GLN A 41 12.48 36.17 18.48
C GLN A 41 11.09 36.66 18.90
N SER A 42 10.03 36.19 18.23
CA SER A 42 8.64 36.44 18.63
C SER A 42 8.14 35.36 19.61
N ARG A 43 7.68 35.79 20.79
CA ARG A 43 7.03 34.93 21.79
C ARG A 43 5.60 34.60 21.34
N ARG A 44 5.33 33.35 20.94
CA ARG A 44 3.97 32.87 20.64
C ARG A 44 3.18 32.57 21.91
N ARG A 45 2.12 33.35 22.14
CA ARG A 45 1.13 33.17 23.22
C ARG A 45 0.10 32.12 22.77
N ARG A 46 0.07 30.94 23.40
CA ARG A 46 -0.96 29.90 23.15
C ARG A 46 -2.32 30.40 23.65
N ARG A 47 -3.31 30.49 22.76
CA ARG A 47 -4.73 30.67 23.13
C ARG A 47 -5.40 29.29 23.16
N ARG A 48 -6.09 28.98 24.26
CA ARG A 48 -7.02 27.85 24.35
C ARG A 48 -8.27 28.22 23.55
N ILE A 49 -8.71 27.34 22.65
CA ILE A 49 -9.99 27.44 21.96
C ILE A 49 -10.84 26.28 22.51
N GLU A 50 -11.95 26.58 23.16
CA GLU A 50 -13.00 25.60 23.46
C GLU A 50 -13.98 25.56 22.29
N VAL A 51 -14.23 24.36 21.78
CA VAL A 51 -15.21 24.10 20.72
C VAL A 51 -16.44 23.46 21.35
N LEU A 52 -17.54 24.20 21.38
CA LEU A 52 -18.85 23.70 21.80
C LEU A 52 -19.55 23.03 20.61
N LEU A 53 -19.79 21.73 20.71
CA LEU A 53 -20.57 20.97 19.73
C LEU A 53 -22.08 21.07 20.06
N PRO A 54 -22.93 21.47 19.09
CA PRO A 54 -24.37 21.53 19.33
C PRO A 54 -24.97 20.14 19.45
N THR A 55 -25.92 20.02 20.38
CA THR A 55 -26.68 18.79 20.61
C THR A 55 -27.63 18.49 19.44
N ARG A 56 -27.92 17.21 19.22
CA ARG A 56 -28.83 16.72 18.18
C ARG A 56 -30.19 17.43 18.16
N ARG A 57 -30.70 17.86 19.33
CA ARG A 57 -31.95 18.61 19.46
C ARG A 57 -31.84 20.05 18.95
N GLN A 58 -30.66 20.67 19.09
CA GLN A 58 -30.39 22.01 18.55
C GLN A 58 -30.28 21.99 17.02
N VAL A 59 -29.91 20.86 16.42
CA VAL A 59 -29.78 20.73 14.96
C VAL A 59 -31.12 20.42 14.28
N TYR A 60 -31.98 19.59 14.89
CA TYR A 60 -33.18 19.05 14.22
C TYR A 60 -34.53 19.53 14.79
N GLY A 61 -34.55 20.32 15.86
CA GLY A 61 -35.80 20.81 16.47
C GLY A 61 -36.72 19.68 16.98
N ASN A 62 -38.00 20.00 17.22
CA ASN A 62 -39.01 19.03 17.70
C ASN A 62 -39.73 18.27 16.56
N ASN A 63 -39.41 18.56 15.29
CA ASN A 63 -40.03 17.89 14.13
C ASN A 63 -39.10 16.80 13.60
N LEU A 64 -39.14 15.62 14.23
CA LEU A 64 -38.57 14.42 13.63
C LEU A 64 -39.52 13.90 12.56
N PRO A 65 -39.05 13.52 11.36
CA PRO A 65 -39.89 12.86 10.38
C PRO A 65 -40.36 11.51 10.94
N VAL A 66 -41.68 11.34 11.04
CA VAL A 66 -42.31 10.05 11.31
C VAL A 66 -42.17 9.22 10.04
N PHE A 67 -41.42 8.13 10.10
CA PHE A 67 -41.32 7.20 8.99
C PHE A 67 -42.58 6.32 8.95
N GLU A 68 -43.58 6.76 8.19
CA GLU A 68 -44.75 5.92 7.88
C GLU A 68 -44.40 4.89 6.80
N ASN A 69 -44.56 3.62 7.19
CA ASN A 69 -44.62 2.41 6.35
C ASN A 69 -43.45 2.08 5.41
N ALA A 70 -42.67 1.07 5.79
CA ALA A 70 -41.56 0.47 5.03
C ALA A 70 -41.98 -0.23 3.72
N SER A 71 -43.26 -0.33 3.41
CA SER A 71 -43.78 -1.14 2.30
C SER A 71 -43.89 -0.40 0.96
N SER A 72 -43.70 0.93 0.93
CA SER A 72 -43.70 1.72 -0.31
C SER A 72 -42.33 1.82 -0.99
N PHE A 73 -41.31 1.15 -0.44
CA PHE A 73 -39.93 1.23 -0.91
C PHE A 73 -39.57 0.29 -2.07
N ILE A 74 -40.46 -0.63 -2.44
CA ILE A 74 -40.22 -1.63 -3.50
C ILE A 74 -40.90 -1.20 -4.79
N ASP A 75 -40.51 -0.04 -5.31
CA ASP A 75 -40.47 0.11 -6.76
C ASP A 75 -39.48 1.20 -7.16
N SER A 76 -38.22 0.82 -7.40
CA SER A 76 -37.27 1.74 -8.01
C SER A 76 -35.93 1.09 -8.34
N LYS A 77 -35.85 0.53 -9.57
CA LYS A 77 -34.58 0.42 -10.32
C LYS A 77 -33.79 1.76 -10.35
N ASN A 78 -34.48 2.88 -10.11
CA ASN A 78 -33.88 4.21 -9.94
C ASN A 78 -33.25 4.46 -8.56
N LEU A 79 -33.73 3.83 -7.48
CA LEU A 79 -33.21 3.97 -6.13
C LEU A 79 -32.01 3.04 -5.94
N LEU A 80 -31.98 1.89 -6.63
CA LEU A 80 -30.74 1.12 -6.81
C LEU A 80 -29.67 1.90 -7.58
N LYS A 81 -30.04 2.65 -8.63
CA LYS A 81 -29.12 3.59 -9.31
C LYS A 81 -28.73 4.78 -8.42
N LEU A 82 -29.61 5.27 -7.54
CA LEU A 82 -29.32 6.35 -6.59
C LEU A 82 -28.43 5.87 -5.42
N ILE A 83 -28.60 4.62 -4.97
CA ILE A 83 -27.74 3.93 -3.99
C ILE A 83 -26.38 3.60 -4.62
N ILE A 84 -26.33 3.24 -5.90
CA ILE A 84 -25.08 3.08 -6.66
C ILE A 84 -24.41 4.44 -6.93
N LYS A 85 -25.19 5.52 -6.94
CA LYS A 85 -24.69 6.90 -6.87
C LYS A 85 -24.50 7.37 -5.42
N LYS A 86 -24.20 6.45 -4.49
CA LYS A 86 -23.55 6.81 -3.22
C LYS A 86 -22.33 7.64 -3.60
N GLU A 87 -22.28 8.87 -3.10
CA GLU A 87 -21.02 9.61 -3.03
C GLU A 87 -19.96 8.63 -2.53
N GLU A 88 -18.95 8.36 -3.35
CA GLU A 88 -17.73 7.75 -2.87
C GLU A 88 -17.25 8.68 -1.75
N GLU A 89 -17.49 8.31 -0.49
CA GLU A 89 -16.97 9.05 0.66
C GLU A 89 -15.45 8.92 0.61
N LYS A 90 -14.81 9.82 -0.13
CA LYS A 90 -13.37 9.90 -0.17
C LYS A 90 -12.90 10.38 1.19
N SER A 91 -12.30 9.48 1.97
CA SER A 91 -11.50 9.89 3.12
C SER A 91 -10.30 10.64 2.57
N SER A 92 -10.30 11.94 2.82
CA SER A 92 -9.18 12.80 2.47
C SER A 92 -8.24 12.81 3.65
N ILE A 93 -7.09 12.18 3.51
CA ILE A 93 -6.04 12.29 4.50
C ILE A 93 -5.26 13.56 4.15
N PHE A 94 -5.40 14.57 5.01
CA PHE A 94 -4.61 15.79 4.93
C PHE A 94 -3.26 15.51 5.56
N LEU A 95 -2.30 15.15 4.71
CA LEU A 95 -0.89 15.17 5.10
C LEU A 95 -0.34 16.58 4.90
N PRO A 96 0.74 16.96 5.61
CA PRO A 96 1.32 18.28 5.44
C PRO A 96 1.89 18.52 4.03
N PHE A 97 1.92 17.50 3.17
CA PHE A 97 2.56 17.51 1.83
C PHE A 97 1.58 17.29 0.67
N GLY A 98 0.28 17.26 0.97
CA GLY A 98 -0.80 17.16 -0.01
C GLY A 98 -1.98 16.32 0.46
N LYS A 99 -3.12 16.51 -0.23
CA LYS A 99 -4.31 15.69 -0.06
C LYS A 99 -4.09 14.33 -0.71
N ILE A 100 -4.18 13.25 0.08
CA ILE A 100 -4.30 11.89 -0.46
C ILE A 100 -5.76 11.50 -0.40
N GLU A 101 -6.31 11.14 -1.55
CA GLU A 101 -7.66 10.59 -1.64
C GLU A 101 -7.57 9.07 -1.57
N ILE A 102 -7.88 8.52 -0.40
CA ILE A 102 -8.09 7.09 -0.21
C ILE A 102 -9.60 6.86 -0.22
N LYS A 103 -10.04 5.82 -0.93
CA LYS A 103 -11.44 5.42 -0.93
C LYS A 103 -11.76 4.77 0.41
N LYS A 104 -12.58 5.42 1.23
CA LYS A 104 -12.90 4.97 2.59
C LYS A 104 -13.56 3.60 2.58
N GLU A 105 -14.35 3.30 1.53
CA GLU A 105 -14.99 2.02 1.36
C GLU A 105 -14.02 0.85 1.08
N GLU A 106 -12.74 1.12 0.82
CA GLU A 106 -11.68 0.12 0.62
C GLU A 106 -10.77 -0.03 1.85
N MET A 107 -11.04 0.72 2.92
CA MET A 107 -10.30 0.65 4.18
C MET A 107 -10.92 -0.38 5.12
N LEU A 108 -10.07 -1.09 5.86
CA LEU A 108 -10.54 -1.85 7.02
C LEU A 108 -11.17 -0.91 8.05
N SER A 109 -12.16 -1.41 8.80
CA SER A 109 -12.83 -0.66 9.86
C SER A 109 -11.84 -0.08 10.88
N GLU A 110 -12.09 1.15 11.34
CA GLU A 110 -11.21 1.86 12.28
C GLU A 110 -10.95 1.08 13.57
N ASP A 111 -11.94 0.34 14.08
CA ASP A 111 -11.76 -0.48 15.29
C ASP A 111 -10.67 -1.56 15.12
N VAL A 112 -10.71 -2.32 14.02
CA VAL A 112 -9.71 -3.35 13.67
C VAL A 112 -8.30 -2.76 13.60
N VAL A 113 -8.18 -1.54 13.07
CA VAL A 113 -6.92 -0.82 12.88
C VAL A 113 -6.40 -0.28 14.22
N ASN A 114 -7.24 0.46 14.94
CA ASN A 114 -6.89 1.10 16.20
C ASN A 114 -6.48 0.08 17.25
N ARG A 115 -7.18 -1.06 17.36
CA ARG A 115 -6.79 -2.13 18.28
C ARG A 115 -5.39 -2.67 18.03
N ARG A 116 -4.95 -2.73 16.76
CA ARG A 116 -3.62 -3.23 16.39
C ARG A 116 -2.53 -2.16 16.54
N ILE A 117 -2.81 -0.90 16.22
CA ILE A 117 -1.77 0.14 16.16
C ILE A 117 -1.64 0.98 17.44
N ALA A 118 -2.64 1.00 18.32
CA ALA A 118 -2.69 1.92 19.47
C ALA A 118 -1.50 1.82 20.44
N HIS A 119 -0.81 0.69 20.49
CA HIS A 119 0.34 0.45 21.35
C HIS A 119 1.70 0.66 20.64
N VAL A 120 1.68 1.03 19.36
CA VAL A 120 2.90 1.24 18.57
C VAL A 120 3.30 2.71 18.65
N PRO A 121 4.45 3.06 19.25
CA PRO A 121 4.86 4.45 19.36
C PRO A 121 5.30 5.01 18.01
N SER A 122 5.06 6.31 17.81
CA SER A 122 5.68 7.07 16.72
C SER A 122 7.17 7.32 17.01
N PHE A 123 7.96 7.44 15.95
CA PHE A 123 9.35 7.87 16.00
C PHE A 123 9.43 9.36 15.68
N ASP A 124 10.17 10.13 16.49
CA ASP A 124 10.36 11.56 16.23
C ASP A 124 11.48 11.77 15.21
N VAL A 125 11.17 12.44 14.11
CA VAL A 125 12.12 12.71 13.02
C VAL A 125 12.53 14.18 13.10
N GLU A 126 13.75 14.42 13.59
CA GLU A 126 14.28 15.77 13.85
C GLU A 126 14.71 16.54 12.58
N LEU A 127 14.81 15.85 11.44
CA LEU A 127 15.20 16.45 10.16
C LEU A 127 14.24 17.58 9.75
N ASP A 128 14.81 18.68 9.26
CA ASP A 128 14.05 19.85 8.81
C ASP A 128 12.94 19.44 7.82
N PRO A 129 11.67 19.87 8.01
CA PRO A 129 10.55 19.48 7.16
C PRO A 129 10.78 19.74 5.66
N ALA A 130 11.47 20.82 5.28
CA ALA A 130 11.73 21.11 3.87
C ALA A 130 12.65 20.07 3.21
N MET A 131 13.44 19.36 4.00
CA MET A 131 14.29 18.26 3.54
C MET A 131 13.64 16.89 3.76
N ARG A 132 13.04 16.68 4.92
CA ARG A 132 12.35 15.45 5.33
C ARG A 132 11.21 15.08 4.38
N ASP A 133 10.51 16.09 3.86
CA ASP A 133 9.26 15.89 3.13
C ASP A 133 9.45 15.91 1.60
N VAL A 134 10.72 15.93 1.15
CA VAL A 134 11.05 15.81 -0.27
C VAL A 134 10.67 14.41 -0.77
N THR A 135 9.85 14.38 -1.82
CA THR A 135 9.36 13.15 -2.45
C THR A 135 10.22 12.75 -3.64
N THR A 136 10.33 11.46 -3.92
CA THR A 136 11.05 10.91 -5.08
C THR A 136 10.13 10.17 -6.07
N THR A 137 10.69 9.63 -7.14
CA THR A 137 10.00 8.74 -8.10
C THR A 137 10.51 7.30 -7.99
N ARG A 138 9.68 6.31 -8.40
CA ARG A 138 10.15 4.92 -8.50
C ARG A 138 11.26 4.74 -9.54
N LEU A 139 11.23 5.55 -10.60
CA LEU A 139 12.26 5.51 -11.64
C LEU A 139 13.62 5.98 -11.11
N PHE A 140 13.64 7.10 -10.39
CA PHE A 140 14.86 7.62 -9.77
C PHE A 140 15.42 6.63 -8.74
N THR A 141 14.58 6.14 -7.82
CA THR A 141 15.02 5.18 -6.79
C THR A 141 15.55 3.88 -7.42
N SER A 142 14.86 3.36 -8.43
CA SER A 142 15.29 2.15 -9.15
C SER A 142 16.62 2.33 -9.90
N LYS A 143 16.86 3.51 -10.49
CA LYS A 143 18.14 3.82 -11.14
C LYS A 143 19.29 4.01 -10.14
N THR A 144 19.00 4.60 -8.98
CA THR A 144 20.02 5.00 -8.00
C THR A 144 20.43 3.83 -7.09
N TRP A 145 19.45 3.08 -6.57
CA TRP A 145 19.68 2.00 -5.59
C TRP A 145 19.23 0.62 -6.08
N GLY A 146 18.85 0.50 -7.36
CA GLY A 146 18.44 -0.78 -7.95
C GLY A 146 16.99 -1.19 -7.68
N GLY A 147 16.67 -2.44 -8.02
CA GLY A 147 15.29 -2.94 -7.99
C GLY A 147 14.51 -2.58 -9.26
N ASN A 148 13.17 -2.68 -9.19
CA ASN A 148 12.27 -2.28 -10.27
C ASN A 148 11.24 -1.24 -9.79
N THR A 149 10.37 -0.78 -10.68
CA THR A 149 9.42 0.31 -10.41
C THR A 149 8.06 -0.14 -9.88
N GLN A 150 7.80 -1.45 -9.79
CA GLN A 150 6.47 -2.01 -9.53
C GLN A 150 6.37 -2.78 -8.23
N ASP A 151 7.40 -3.55 -7.87
CA ASP A 151 7.35 -4.47 -6.75
C ASP A 151 7.34 -3.72 -5.41
N THR A 152 6.62 -4.30 -4.45
CA THR A 152 6.63 -3.87 -3.04
C THR A 152 8.00 -4.13 -2.41
N PHE A 153 8.58 -5.30 -2.66
CA PHE A 153 9.89 -5.72 -2.16
C PHE A 153 10.79 -6.04 -3.36
N PRO A 154 11.34 -5.02 -4.02
CA PRO A 154 12.11 -5.25 -5.24
C PRO A 154 13.43 -5.93 -4.90
N ARG A 155 13.78 -6.99 -5.65
CA ARG A 155 15.09 -7.62 -5.56
C ARG A 155 16.16 -6.67 -6.12
N ILE A 156 17.15 -6.33 -5.30
CA ILE A 156 18.29 -5.51 -5.72
C ILE A 156 19.32 -6.41 -6.42
N ARG A 157 19.91 -5.92 -7.52
CA ARG A 157 20.93 -6.68 -8.28
C ARG A 157 22.25 -6.64 -7.54
N GLN A 158 23.05 -7.71 -7.65
CA GLN A 158 24.33 -7.83 -6.95
C GLN A 158 25.26 -6.64 -7.17
N GLU A 159 25.38 -6.13 -8.40
CA GLU A 159 26.19 -4.94 -8.72
C GLU A 159 25.82 -3.70 -7.88
N MET A 160 24.53 -3.50 -7.62
CA MET A 160 24.05 -2.38 -6.78
C MET A 160 24.33 -2.66 -5.30
N LEU A 161 24.16 -3.91 -4.85
CA LEU A 161 24.53 -4.33 -3.50
C LEU A 161 26.04 -4.16 -3.24
N ASP A 162 26.89 -4.49 -4.21
CA ASP A 162 28.34 -4.31 -4.09
C ASP A 162 28.72 -2.83 -3.96
N ARG A 163 27.91 -1.93 -4.52
CA ARG A 163 28.12 -0.48 -4.46
C ARG A 163 27.68 0.15 -3.14
N HIS A 164 26.50 -0.21 -2.64
CA HIS A 164 25.88 0.50 -1.51
C HIS A 164 25.32 -0.40 -0.40
N GLY A 165 25.25 -1.72 -0.62
CA GLY A 165 24.86 -2.69 0.41
C GLY A 165 23.41 -2.61 0.90
N MET A 166 22.51 -1.93 0.17
CA MET A 166 21.12 -1.74 0.61
C MET A 166 20.20 -2.75 -0.10
N ASP A 167 19.58 -3.65 0.65
CA ASP A 167 18.65 -4.69 0.15
C ASP A 167 17.32 -4.71 0.93
N ASP A 168 17.02 -3.61 1.62
CA ASP A 168 15.97 -3.51 2.64
C ASP A 168 14.80 -2.63 2.20
N PHE A 169 14.53 -2.50 0.89
CA PHE A 169 13.50 -1.59 0.40
C PHE A 169 12.07 -2.17 0.44
N MET A 170 11.13 -1.37 0.96
CA MET A 170 9.70 -1.66 0.98
C MET A 170 8.89 -0.47 0.42
N TYR A 171 8.20 -0.68 -0.70
CA TYR A 171 7.43 0.33 -1.41
C TYR A 171 5.93 0.11 -1.25
N LEU A 172 5.30 0.86 -0.34
CA LEU A 172 3.89 0.71 -0.02
C LEU A 172 3.01 1.67 -0.81
N ASN A 173 2.04 1.09 -1.51
CA ASN A 173 0.99 1.85 -2.16
C ASN A 173 -0.18 2.04 -1.19
N LEU A 174 -0.48 3.27 -0.79
CA LEU A 174 -1.59 3.59 0.14
C LEU A 174 -2.97 3.23 -0.42
N TYR A 175 -3.11 3.05 -1.74
CA TYR A 175 -4.35 2.49 -2.31
C TYR A 175 -4.55 1.01 -1.98
N LEU A 176 -3.47 0.26 -1.75
CA LEU A 176 -3.52 -1.17 -1.41
C LEU A 176 -3.30 -1.38 0.10
N ASN A 177 -2.55 -0.50 0.75
CA ASN A 177 -2.21 -0.54 2.16
C ASN A 177 -2.57 0.81 2.80
N PRO A 178 -3.86 1.12 2.95
CA PRO A 178 -4.31 2.45 3.39
C PRO A 178 -3.89 2.79 4.83
N HIS A 179 -3.56 1.77 5.61
CA HIS A 179 -3.15 1.88 7.00
C HIS A 179 -1.62 1.82 7.19
N ALA A 180 -0.84 1.80 6.10
CA ALA A 180 0.61 1.92 6.16
C ALA A 180 1.04 3.30 6.73
N PRO A 181 2.30 3.48 7.17
CA PRO A 181 2.77 4.75 7.71
C PRO A 181 2.51 5.91 6.75
N GLN A 182 1.82 6.95 7.23
CA GLN A 182 1.34 8.03 6.36
C GLN A 182 2.23 9.28 6.39
N TRP A 183 3.09 9.40 7.40
CA TRP A 183 4.09 10.46 7.50
C TRP A 183 5.40 9.90 8.09
N PRO A 184 6.53 10.63 7.95
CA PRO A 184 7.81 10.20 8.51
C PRO A 184 7.71 9.87 10.01
N GLY A 185 8.14 8.66 10.38
CA GLY A 185 8.12 8.17 11.76
C GLY A 185 6.77 7.68 12.28
N ALA A 186 5.68 7.81 11.51
CA ALA A 186 4.36 7.32 11.92
C ALA A 186 4.33 5.80 12.08
N PRO A 187 3.63 5.23 13.07
CA PRO A 187 3.33 3.81 13.05
C PRO A 187 2.40 3.48 11.86
N GLY A 188 2.32 2.20 11.50
CA GLY A 188 1.38 1.74 10.48
C GLY A 188 1.04 0.26 10.60
N LEU A 189 0.20 -0.21 9.69
CA LEU A 189 -0.14 -1.61 9.47
C LEU A 189 0.18 -2.00 8.03
N PHE A 190 0.76 -3.18 7.88
CA PHE A 190 0.92 -3.85 6.60
C PHE A 190 0.04 -5.09 6.56
N PHE A 191 -0.67 -5.30 5.44
CA PHE A 191 -1.54 -6.46 5.27
C PHE A 191 -1.10 -7.28 4.07
N THR A 192 -1.12 -8.61 4.22
CA THR A 192 -0.98 -9.54 3.09
C THR A 192 -2.01 -10.65 3.20
N SER A 193 -2.22 -11.36 2.10
CA SER A 193 -3.06 -12.56 2.08
C SER A 193 -2.20 -13.79 2.36
N SER A 194 -2.67 -14.72 3.18
CA SER A 194 -1.99 -15.99 3.42
C SER A 194 -2.96 -17.14 3.70
N VAL A 195 -2.46 -18.35 3.58
CA VAL A 195 -3.12 -19.59 4.02
C VAL A 195 -2.83 -19.96 5.48
N ASP A 196 -1.84 -19.32 6.09
CA ASP A 196 -1.45 -19.49 7.49
C ASP A 196 -2.07 -18.35 8.33
N PRO A 197 -2.82 -18.65 9.40
CA PRO A 197 -3.34 -17.60 10.29
C PRO A 197 -2.23 -16.89 11.07
N ASN A 198 -1.06 -17.50 11.23
CA ASN A 198 0.02 -16.98 12.04
C ASN A 198 1.02 -16.23 11.15
N ALA A 199 0.97 -14.90 11.22
CA ALA A 199 2.00 -14.07 10.63
C ALA A 199 3.37 -14.40 11.25
N ARG A 200 4.36 -14.67 10.41
CA ARG A 200 5.73 -14.92 10.85
C ARG A 200 6.46 -13.62 11.15
N GLU A 201 7.45 -13.70 12.03
CA GLU A 201 8.34 -12.57 12.31
C GLU A 201 8.96 -12.06 11.02
N TRP A 202 8.99 -10.73 10.88
CA TRP A 202 9.65 -10.10 9.75
C TRP A 202 11.14 -9.99 10.09
N PRO A 203 12.04 -10.63 9.33
CA PRO A 203 13.41 -10.84 9.78
C PRO A 203 14.28 -9.59 9.73
N THR A 204 13.89 -8.59 8.92
CA THR A 204 14.73 -7.44 8.62
C THR A 204 13.98 -6.13 8.83
N ILE A 205 14.73 -5.11 9.25
CA ILE A 205 14.26 -3.72 9.20
C ILE A 205 14.14 -3.33 7.73
N GLN A 206 13.08 -2.61 7.38
CA GLN A 206 12.77 -2.19 6.02
C GLN A 206 12.82 -0.67 5.91
N ARG A 207 13.53 -0.17 4.89
CA ARG A 207 13.44 1.20 4.41
C ARG A 207 12.12 1.38 3.67
N VAL A 208 11.17 2.06 4.30
CA VAL A 208 9.81 2.19 3.78
C VAL A 208 9.64 3.49 3.01
N LEU A 209 9.15 3.37 1.77
CA LEU A 209 8.66 4.49 0.97
C LEU A 209 7.17 4.29 0.67
N VAL A 210 6.37 5.34 0.87
CA VAL A 210 4.93 5.30 0.60
C VAL A 210 4.56 6.14 -0.61
N ARG A 211 3.66 5.61 -1.44
CA ARG A 211 3.15 6.32 -2.62
C ARG A 211 2.08 7.33 -2.19
N LEU A 212 2.37 8.61 -2.40
CA LEU A 212 1.38 9.67 -2.20
C LEU A 212 0.51 9.87 -3.44
N LYS A 213 1.13 9.81 -4.64
CA LYS A 213 0.47 9.82 -5.95
C LYS A 213 1.39 9.22 -7.01
N THR A 214 0.96 9.21 -8.28
CA THR A 214 1.85 8.80 -9.38
C THR A 214 3.13 9.64 -9.38
N ASN A 215 4.28 8.97 -9.46
CA ASN A 215 5.61 9.56 -9.42
C ASN A 215 5.90 10.43 -8.18
N ARG A 216 5.21 10.22 -7.06
CA ARG A 216 5.57 10.85 -5.78
C ARG A 216 5.54 9.83 -4.66
N TRP A 217 6.72 9.53 -4.18
CA TRP A 217 7.00 8.58 -3.11
C TRP A 217 7.71 9.31 -1.98
N LEU A 218 7.25 9.11 -0.76
CA LEU A 218 7.81 9.72 0.43
C LEU A 218 8.55 8.64 1.22
N TYR A 219 9.80 8.90 1.57
CA TYR A 219 10.51 8.07 2.53
C TYR A 219 10.01 8.37 3.94
N VAL A 220 9.53 7.34 4.63
CA VAL A 220 8.85 7.49 5.92
C VAL A 220 9.64 6.91 7.10
N GLY A 221 10.81 6.33 6.86
CA GLY A 221 11.72 5.80 7.89
C GLY A 221 12.10 4.34 7.72
N GLN A 222 12.77 3.81 8.75
CA GLN A 222 13.21 2.44 8.89
C GLN A 222 12.23 1.69 9.80
N TYR A 223 11.62 0.62 9.32
CA TYR A 223 10.51 -0.05 10.02
C TYR A 223 10.84 -1.48 10.39
N GLN A 224 10.56 -1.81 11.64
CA GLN A 224 10.44 -3.18 12.09
C GLN A 224 8.98 -3.61 12.01
N CYS A 225 8.71 -4.70 11.30
CA CYS A 225 7.38 -5.29 11.18
C CYS A 225 7.23 -6.41 12.21
N THR A 226 6.30 -6.23 13.14
CA THR A 226 5.98 -7.22 14.18
C THR A 226 4.66 -7.89 13.83
N PRO A 227 4.55 -9.24 13.91
CA PRO A 227 3.29 -9.94 13.68
C PRO A 227 2.16 -9.38 14.53
N ALA A 228 1.02 -9.13 13.91
CA ALA A 228 -0.23 -8.83 14.58
C ALA A 228 -1.24 -9.95 14.30
N PRO A 229 -2.29 -10.11 15.13
CA PRO A 229 -3.34 -11.07 14.84
C PRO A 229 -3.93 -10.83 13.45
N SER A 230 -3.97 -11.88 12.63
CA SER A 230 -4.68 -11.90 11.36
C SER A 230 -6.14 -11.52 11.56
N LEU A 231 -6.80 -11.08 10.49
CA LEU A 231 -8.23 -10.83 10.55
C LEU A 231 -8.96 -12.14 10.87
N THR A 232 -9.79 -12.11 11.91
CA THR A 232 -10.70 -13.21 12.22
C THR A 232 -11.78 -13.33 11.14
N PRO A 233 -12.46 -14.48 11.00
CA PRO A 233 -13.63 -14.60 10.12
C PRO A 233 -14.71 -13.55 10.42
N ASP A 234 -14.92 -13.21 11.70
CA ASP A 234 -15.87 -12.17 12.10
C ASP A 234 -15.42 -10.77 11.65
N GLU A 235 -14.13 -10.45 11.84
CA GLU A 235 -13.55 -9.20 11.35
C GLU A 235 -13.60 -9.13 9.82
N TRP A 236 -13.34 -10.23 9.11
CA TRP A 236 -13.48 -10.29 7.66
C TRP A 236 -14.93 -10.09 7.22
N THR A 237 -15.87 -10.81 7.84
CA THR A 237 -17.28 -10.76 7.46
C THR A 237 -17.90 -9.38 7.73
N SER A 238 -17.40 -8.65 8.74
CA SER A 238 -17.80 -7.27 9.03
C SER A 238 -17.24 -6.23 8.05
N GLN A 239 -16.31 -6.59 7.16
CA GLN A 239 -15.78 -5.65 6.17
C GLN A 239 -16.81 -5.29 5.10
N SER A 240 -16.65 -4.11 4.50
CA SER A 240 -17.52 -3.64 3.43
C SER A 240 -17.48 -4.60 2.21
N PRO A 241 -18.56 -4.72 1.44
CA PRO A 241 -18.55 -5.52 0.20
C PRO A 241 -17.45 -5.09 -0.79
N LYS A 242 -17.05 -3.81 -0.76
CA LYS A 242 -16.00 -3.27 -1.62
C LYS A 242 -14.61 -3.74 -1.18
N VAL A 243 -14.28 -3.71 0.12
CA VAL A 243 -13.04 -4.28 0.67
C VAL A 243 -12.93 -5.74 0.24
N LYS A 244 -13.99 -6.53 0.51
CA LYS A 244 -14.01 -7.96 0.18
C LYS A 244 -13.76 -8.20 -1.30
N LYS A 245 -14.51 -7.50 -2.17
CA LYS A 245 -14.36 -7.60 -3.62
C LYS A 245 -12.95 -7.26 -4.09
N THR A 246 -12.32 -6.23 -3.52
CA THR A 246 -10.94 -5.85 -3.86
C THR A 246 -9.97 -6.97 -3.53
N TRP A 247 -9.99 -7.49 -2.31
CA TRP A 247 -9.11 -8.59 -1.88
C TRP A 247 -9.32 -9.86 -2.70
N ILE A 248 -10.58 -10.29 -2.88
CA ILE A 248 -10.93 -11.46 -3.68
C ILE A 248 -10.41 -11.30 -5.11
N THR A 249 -10.61 -10.13 -5.73
CA THR A 249 -10.13 -9.87 -7.10
C THR A 249 -8.61 -9.95 -7.18
N LYS A 250 -7.89 -9.42 -6.19
CA LYS A 250 -6.42 -9.50 -6.16
C LYS A 250 -5.96 -10.95 -5.98
N VAL A 251 -6.56 -11.70 -5.06
CA VAL A 251 -6.24 -13.12 -4.84
C VAL A 251 -6.49 -13.95 -6.09
N SER A 252 -7.60 -13.73 -6.80
CA SER A 252 -7.88 -14.44 -8.04
C SER A 252 -6.91 -14.09 -9.18
N THR A 253 -6.38 -12.86 -9.25
CA THR A 253 -5.67 -12.37 -10.46
C THR A 253 -4.16 -12.18 -10.29
N LYS A 254 -3.64 -12.05 -9.07
CA LYS A 254 -2.24 -11.71 -8.83
C LYS A 254 -1.40 -12.93 -8.50
N GLY A 255 -0.17 -12.95 -9.02
CA GLY A 255 0.77 -14.07 -8.84
C GLY A 255 1.23 -14.27 -7.39
N TRP A 256 1.24 -13.20 -6.59
CA TRP A 256 1.64 -13.24 -5.18
C TRP A 256 0.60 -13.86 -4.24
N CYS A 257 -0.58 -14.27 -4.74
CA CYS A 257 -1.60 -15.02 -3.97
C CYS A 257 -1.75 -16.47 -4.45
N THR A 258 -0.71 -17.04 -5.05
CA THR A 258 -0.78 -18.39 -5.63
C THR A 258 -0.97 -19.45 -4.55
N ASP A 259 -0.41 -19.23 -3.37
CA ASP A 259 -0.57 -20.08 -2.19
C ASP A 259 -2.04 -20.31 -1.81
N ILE A 260 -2.84 -19.25 -1.77
CA ILE A 260 -4.27 -19.33 -1.47
C ILE A 260 -5.01 -20.10 -2.56
N ARG A 261 -4.73 -19.80 -3.83
CA ARG A 261 -5.36 -20.52 -4.95
C ARG A 261 -4.99 -22.00 -4.93
N ALA A 262 -3.74 -22.33 -4.63
CA ALA A 262 -3.26 -23.70 -4.50
C ALA A 262 -4.04 -24.44 -3.41
N LYS A 263 -4.15 -23.86 -2.21
CA LYS A 263 -4.88 -24.47 -1.10
C LYS A 263 -6.34 -24.75 -1.46
N ILE A 264 -7.03 -23.78 -2.07
CA ILE A 264 -8.43 -23.92 -2.51
C ILE A 264 -8.59 -25.07 -3.51
N VAL A 265 -7.72 -25.12 -4.53
CA VAL A 265 -7.78 -26.15 -5.57
C VAL A 265 -7.50 -27.53 -4.99
N LEU A 266 -6.50 -27.65 -4.11
CA LEU A 266 -6.16 -28.92 -3.46
C LEU A 266 -7.27 -29.39 -2.52
N GLN A 267 -7.83 -28.50 -1.70
CA GLN A 267 -8.97 -28.81 -0.84
C GLN A 267 -10.14 -29.38 -1.65
N LYS A 268 -10.44 -28.76 -2.80
CA LYS A 268 -11.50 -29.23 -3.70
C LYS A 268 -11.21 -30.60 -4.30
N ARG A 269 -9.96 -30.89 -4.67
CA ARG A 269 -9.55 -32.18 -5.25
C ARG A 269 -9.53 -33.30 -4.24
N LEU A 270 -9.02 -33.03 -3.03
CA LEU A 270 -8.83 -34.03 -1.98
C LEU A 270 -10.09 -34.24 -1.14
N GLY A 271 -11.03 -33.28 -1.14
CA GLY A 271 -12.21 -33.29 -0.27
C GLY A 271 -11.87 -33.09 1.21
N ARG A 272 -10.65 -32.67 1.53
CA ARG A 272 -10.11 -32.40 2.88
C ARG A 272 -9.01 -31.34 2.79
N ASP A 273 -8.54 -30.86 3.94
CA ASP A 273 -7.34 -30.02 3.97
C ASP A 273 -6.10 -30.79 3.48
N PRO A 274 -5.28 -30.18 2.61
CA PRO A 274 -4.02 -30.77 2.18
C PRO A 274 -3.04 -30.83 3.35
N THR A 275 -2.22 -31.88 3.37
CA THR A 275 -1.04 -31.93 4.25
C THR A 275 0.02 -30.92 3.77
N ALA A 276 1.00 -30.60 4.62
CA ALA A 276 2.08 -29.69 4.24
C ALA A 276 2.89 -30.21 3.04
N GLU A 277 3.12 -31.53 2.98
CA GLU A 277 3.83 -32.20 1.89
C GLU A 277 3.02 -32.11 0.59
N GLU A 278 1.74 -32.50 0.60
CA GLU A 278 0.85 -32.38 -0.57
C GLU A 278 0.73 -30.94 -1.09
N PHE A 279 0.71 -29.98 -0.18
CA PHE A 279 0.68 -28.56 -0.54
C PHE A 279 1.99 -28.13 -1.20
N GLN A 280 3.13 -28.50 -0.61
CA GLN A 280 4.45 -28.14 -1.12
C GLN A 280 4.73 -28.80 -2.49
N ASP A 281 4.44 -30.09 -2.63
CA ASP A 281 4.59 -30.84 -3.89
C ASP A 281 3.78 -30.21 -5.02
N ALA A 282 2.53 -29.83 -4.73
CA ALA A 282 1.69 -29.14 -5.69
C ALA A 282 2.22 -27.74 -5.99
N TYR A 283 2.64 -26.99 -4.97
CA TYR A 283 3.14 -25.63 -5.14
C TYR A 283 4.44 -25.57 -5.95
N ASP A 284 5.31 -26.57 -5.79
CA ASP A 284 6.57 -26.71 -6.53
C ASP A 284 6.37 -27.28 -7.94
N SER A 285 5.19 -27.82 -8.23
CA SER A 285 4.82 -28.21 -9.58
C SER A 285 4.59 -26.99 -10.48
N GLU A 286 4.70 -27.17 -11.81
CA GLU A 286 4.35 -26.12 -12.78
C GLU A 286 2.81 -25.94 -12.95
N GLU A 287 2.02 -26.46 -12.02
CA GLU A 287 0.57 -26.39 -12.07
C GLU A 287 0.06 -24.96 -11.90
N LYS A 288 -0.91 -24.58 -12.75
CA LYS A 288 -1.63 -23.32 -12.60
C LYS A 288 -2.88 -23.51 -11.74
N PHE A 289 -2.83 -22.97 -10.53
CA PHE A 289 -3.96 -22.97 -9.62
C PHE A 289 -4.98 -21.88 -10.00
N HIS A 290 -6.11 -22.30 -10.55
CA HIS A 290 -7.23 -21.44 -10.87
C HIS A 290 -8.36 -21.65 -9.86
N ALA A 291 -8.67 -20.60 -9.09
CA ALA A 291 -9.80 -20.55 -8.17
C ALA A 291 -10.75 -19.41 -8.57
N THR A 292 -12.06 -19.67 -8.59
CA THR A 292 -13.05 -18.64 -8.93
C THR A 292 -13.16 -17.59 -7.81
N PRO A 293 -13.61 -16.35 -8.10
CA PRO A 293 -13.85 -15.35 -7.06
C PRO A 293 -14.77 -15.86 -5.93
N GLU A 294 -15.77 -16.69 -6.24
CA GLU A 294 -16.70 -17.28 -5.28
C GLU A 294 -16.01 -18.33 -4.39
N GLU A 295 -15.11 -19.14 -4.96
CA GLU A 295 -14.30 -20.09 -4.19
C GLU A 295 -13.37 -19.35 -3.22
N VAL A 296 -12.71 -18.28 -3.69
CA VAL A 296 -11.87 -17.42 -2.86
C VAL A 296 -12.69 -16.74 -1.76
N HIS A 297 -13.86 -16.20 -2.09
CA HIS A 297 -14.77 -15.60 -1.09
C HIS A 297 -15.12 -16.60 0.02
N ARG A 298 -15.54 -17.82 -0.35
CA ARG A 298 -15.85 -18.87 0.63
C ARG A 298 -14.65 -19.25 1.48
N ALA A 299 -13.45 -19.31 0.90
CA ALA A 299 -12.24 -19.63 1.64
C ALA A 299 -11.94 -18.61 2.75
N PHE A 300 -12.17 -17.31 2.52
CA PHE A 300 -12.05 -16.30 3.58
C PHE A 300 -13.16 -16.42 4.63
N ASP A 301 -14.42 -16.61 4.19
CA ASP A 301 -15.56 -16.72 5.12
C ASP A 301 -15.43 -17.93 6.06
N GLN A 302 -14.84 -19.02 5.57
CA GLN A 302 -14.62 -20.27 6.32
C GLN A 302 -13.30 -20.26 7.13
N GLY A 303 -12.47 -19.22 6.99
CA GLY A 303 -11.16 -19.17 7.65
C GLY A 303 -10.13 -20.14 7.08
N HIS A 304 -10.22 -20.48 5.80
CA HIS A 304 -9.16 -21.23 5.10
C HIS A 304 -8.11 -20.29 4.47
N ALA A 305 -8.49 -19.02 4.25
CA ALA A 305 -7.62 -17.93 3.82
C ALA A 305 -7.73 -16.77 4.81
N PHE A 306 -6.61 -16.09 5.04
CA PHE A 306 -6.49 -15.04 6.05
C PHE A 306 -5.88 -13.78 5.46
N ILE A 307 -6.28 -12.63 6.01
CA ILE A 307 -5.52 -11.39 5.85
C ILE A 307 -4.60 -11.27 7.06
N GLN A 308 -3.33 -11.57 6.85
CA GLN A 308 -2.29 -11.39 7.85
C GLN A 308 -1.98 -9.91 8.01
N ALA A 309 -1.60 -9.53 9.24
CA ALA A 309 -1.31 -8.17 9.60
C ALA A 309 0.05 -8.08 10.31
N TRP A 310 0.78 -7.00 10.05
CA TRP A 310 1.97 -6.62 10.81
C TRP A 310 1.84 -5.21 11.31
N CYS A 311 2.20 -5.00 12.57
CA CYS A 311 2.42 -3.69 13.15
C CYS A 311 3.79 -3.17 12.72
N MET A 312 3.78 -2.02 12.05
CA MET A 312 4.98 -1.35 11.56
C MET A 312 5.42 -0.31 12.58
N LYS A 313 6.53 -0.57 13.27
CA LYS A 313 7.16 0.38 14.20
C LYS A 313 8.35 1.04 13.51
N CYS A 314 8.36 2.37 13.43
CA CYS A 314 9.54 3.09 12.99
C CYS A 314 10.62 2.99 14.07
N VAL A 315 11.80 2.48 13.70
CA VAL A 315 12.95 2.27 14.60
C VAL A 315 14.13 3.19 14.28
N GLY A 316 14.04 3.95 13.20
CA GLY A 316 15.06 4.90 12.80
C GLY A 316 14.65 5.70 11.57
N TYR A 317 15.43 6.73 11.25
CA TYR A 317 15.26 7.52 10.04
C TYR A 317 16.64 7.81 9.45
N ASP A 318 16.89 7.37 8.22
CA ASP A 318 18.17 7.53 7.54
C ASP A 318 18.22 8.91 6.87
N GLU A 319 18.76 9.88 7.60
CA GLU A 319 18.85 11.27 7.11
C GLU A 319 19.72 11.40 5.87
N ASN A 320 20.80 10.62 5.75
CA ASN A 320 21.69 10.68 4.60
C ASN A 320 20.97 10.19 3.35
N PHE A 321 20.22 9.09 3.46
CA PHE A 321 19.36 8.62 2.38
C PHE A 321 18.32 9.68 1.96
N GLN A 322 17.68 10.35 2.92
CA GLN A 322 16.73 11.42 2.59
C GLN A 322 17.41 12.64 1.94
N ARG A 323 18.63 12.99 2.36
CA ARG A 323 19.44 14.05 1.74
C ARG A 323 19.84 13.69 0.31
N GLU A 324 20.19 12.44 0.03
CA GLU A 324 20.45 11.96 -1.33
C GLU A 324 19.22 12.03 -2.22
N ILE A 325 18.04 11.66 -1.70
CA ILE A 325 16.76 11.87 -2.40
C ILE A 325 16.58 13.35 -2.73
N ALA A 326 16.80 14.24 -1.77
CA ALA A 326 16.62 15.66 -1.96
C ALA A 326 17.60 16.24 -3.00
N ALA A 327 18.86 15.85 -2.95
CA ALA A 327 19.89 16.26 -3.89
C ALA A 327 19.58 15.76 -5.32
N GLY A 328 19.16 14.50 -5.46
CA GLY A 328 18.82 13.92 -6.76
C GLY A 328 17.62 14.58 -7.45
N ASN A 329 16.67 15.12 -6.69
CA ASN A 329 15.57 15.91 -7.25
C ASN A 329 15.96 17.33 -7.66
N ALA A 330 17.00 17.91 -7.06
CA ALA A 330 17.48 19.24 -7.43
C ALA A 330 18.28 19.24 -8.75
N ALA A 331 18.78 18.07 -9.16
CA ALA A 331 19.61 17.89 -10.35
C ALA A 331 18.84 17.48 -11.61
N ASN A 332 17.53 17.19 -11.51
CA ASN A 332 16.65 16.79 -12.61
C ASN A 332 15.63 17.88 -12.93
#